data_AF-A0A924JDU3-F1
#
_entry.id   AF-A0A924JDU3-F1
#
_cell.length_a   1.000
_cell.length_b   1.000
_cell.length_c   1.000
_cell.angle_alpha   90.00
_cell.angle_beta   90.00
_cell.angle_gamma   90.00
#
_symmetry.space_group_name_H-M   'P 1'
#
loop_
_entity.id
_entity.type
_entity.pdbx_description
1 polymer ?
#
loop_
_entity_poly.entity_id
_entity_poly.type
_entity_poly.pdbx_seq_one_letter_code
_entity_poly.pdbx_strand_id
1 'polypeptide(L)' 'MRVETTPTEYVIRLDRTTFSSDDVERLLRTLRLKELSARLGGTQNEADQLAEEVMESWWTVHQSKD' A
#
# COMPACT_ATOMS: atom_id res chain seq x y z
N MET A 1 14.81 1.20 9.89
CA MET A 1 14.22 0.91 8.57
C MET A 1 15.30 0.33 7.68
N ARG A 2 15.03 -0.79 7.01
CA ARG A 2 15.95 -1.42 6.05
C ARG A 2 15.18 -1.69 4.76
N VAL A 3 15.73 -1.25 3.64
CA VAL A 3 15.17 -1.50 2.31
C VAL A 3 16.11 -2.44 1.58
N GLU A 4 15.56 -3.53 1.07
CA GLU A 4 16.25 -4.47 0.20
C GLU A 4 15.60 -4.45 -1.18
N THR A 5 16.43 -4.52 -2.20
CA THR A 5 15.98 -4.58 -3.58
C THR A 5 16.41 -5.91 -4.17
N THR A 6 15.45 -6.61 -4.75
CA THR A 6 15.68 -7.80 -5.56
C THR A 6 15.45 -7.45 -7.03
N PRO A 7 15.73 -8.37 -7.98
CA PRO A 7 15.43 -8.13 -9.38
C PRO A 7 13.94 -7.88 -9.69
N THR A 8 13.03 -8.26 -8.79
CA THR A 8 11.57 -8.22 -9.04
C THR A 8 10.79 -7.35 -8.05
N GLU A 9 11.35 -7.03 -6.88
CA GLU A 9 10.60 -6.35 -5.81
C GLU A 9 11.49 -5.54 -4.85
N TYR A 10 10.83 -4.72 -4.05
CA TYR A 10 11.40 -4.04 -2.89
C TYR A 10 10.85 -4.63 -1.60
N VAL A 11 11.72 -4.98 -0.66
CA VAL A 11 11.35 -5.46 0.68
C VAL A 11 11.70 -4.37 1.69
N ILE A 12 10.67 -3.82 2.36
CA ILE A 12 10.84 -2.79 3.39
C ILE A 12 10.62 -3.43 4.76
N ARG A 13 11.65 -3.38 5.62
CA ARG A 13 11.56 -3.82 7.01
C ARG A 13 11.49 -2.61 7.94
N LEU A 14 10.40 -2.55 8.70
CA LEU A 14 10.10 -1.50 9.68
C LEU A 14 10.15 -2.09 11.09
N ASP A 15 10.64 -1.31 12.05
CA ASP A 15 10.69 -1.72 13.45
C ASP A 15 9.33 -1.47 14.11
N ARG A 16 8.68 -2.52 14.61
CA ARG A 16 7.36 -2.42 15.24
C ARG A 16 7.34 -1.60 16.53
N THR A 17 8.48 -1.38 17.16
CA THR A 17 8.58 -0.54 18.36
C THR A 17 8.53 0.96 18.03
N THR A 18 8.83 1.32 16.78
CA THR A 18 8.95 2.71 16.32
C THR A 18 7.77 3.12 15.44
N PHE A 19 7.22 2.20 14.65
CA PHE A 19 6.16 2.48 13.68
C PHE A 19 4.86 1.79 14.10
N SER A 20 3.78 2.57 14.15
CA SER A 20 2.43 2.07 14.38
C SER A 20 1.84 1.44 13.12
N SER A 21 0.75 0.70 13.26
CA SER A 21 -0.01 0.20 12.12
C SER A 21 -0.47 1.34 11.20
N ASP A 22 -0.93 2.45 11.77
CA ASP A 22 -1.39 3.64 11.03
C ASP A 22 -0.29 4.25 10.16
N ASP A 23 0.96 4.27 10.65
CA ASP A 23 2.11 4.76 9.88
C ASP A 23 2.36 3.88 8.65
N VAL A 24 2.25 2.56 8.82
CA VAL A 24 2.41 1.58 7.74
C VAL A 24 1.28 1.70 6.73
N GLU A 25 0.04 1.87 7.18
CA GLU A 25 -1.11 2.04 6.30
C GLU A 25 -1.00 3.31 5.43
N ARG A 26 -0.56 4.43 6.01
CA ARG A 26 -0.32 5.67 5.25
C ARG A 26 0.75 5.50 4.18
N LEU A 27 1.83 4.77 4.50
CA LEU A 27 2.89 4.45 3.55
C LEU A 27 2.34 3.60 2.40
N LEU A 28 1.58 2.55 2.72
CA LEU A 28 0.98 1.66 1.72
C LEU A 28 0.01 2.40 0.80
N ARG A 29 -0.86 3.27 1.34
CA ARG A 29 -1.77 4.12 0.54
C ARG A 29 -1.01 4.95 -0.49
N THR A 30 0.09 5.58 -0.07
CA THR A 30 0.92 6.42 -0.94
C THR A 30 1.58 5.62 -2.06
N LEU A 31 2.15 4.46 -1.73
CA LEU A 31 2.77 3.57 -2.72
C LEU A 31 1.75 3.03 -3.71
N ARG A 32 0.54 2.70 -3.23
CA ARG A 32 -0.54 2.21 -4.07
C ARG A 32 -1.02 3.28 -5.04
N LEU A 33 -1.25 4.52 -4.57
CA LEU A 33 -1.62 5.64 -5.43
C LEU A 33 -0.61 5.81 -6.57
N LYS A 34 0.70 5.79 -6.24
CA LYS A 34 1.77 5.88 -7.24
C LYS A 34 1.74 4.74 -8.25
N GLU A 35 1.50 3.51 -7.80
CA GLU A 35 1.36 2.35 -8.68
C GLU A 35 0.15 2.50 -9.62
N LEU A 36 -0.98 2.97 -9.10
CA LEU A 36 -2.21 3.15 -9.87
C LEU A 36 -2.08 4.26 -10.90
N SER A 37 -1.53 5.42 -10.52
CA SER A 37 -1.24 6.52 -11.46
C SER A 37 -0.26 6.08 -12.57
N ALA A 38 0.74 5.26 -12.24
CA ALA A 38 1.68 4.73 -13.23
C ALA A 38 1.05 3.70 -14.17
N ARG A 39 0.10 2.88 -13.68
CA ARG A 39 -0.57 1.83 -14.47
C ARG A 39 -1.68 2.38 -15.38
N LEU A 40 -2.47 3.34 -14.90
CA LEU A 40 -3.63 3.83 -15.63
C LEU A 40 -3.28 4.89 -16.68
N GLY A 41 -2.12 5.57 -16.56
CA GLY A 41 -1.90 6.83 -17.27
C GLY A 41 -3.00 7.87 -16.97
N GLY A 42 -3.78 7.61 -15.92
CA GLY A 42 -5.09 8.18 -15.65
C GLY A 42 -5.05 9.25 -14.58
N THR A 43 -6.17 9.95 -14.47
CA THR A 43 -6.29 11.14 -13.62
C THR A 43 -6.28 10.80 -12.14
N GLN A 44 -5.92 11.77 -11.29
CA GLN A 44 -5.82 11.59 -9.85
C GLN A 44 -7.12 11.00 -9.21
N ASN A 45 -8.29 11.37 -9.74
CA ASN A 45 -9.59 10.84 -9.29
C ASN A 45 -9.76 9.33 -9.51
N GLU A 46 -9.28 8.80 -10.64
CA GLU A 46 -9.39 7.36 -10.94
C GLU A 46 -8.44 6.55 -10.05
N ALA A 47 -7.28 7.14 -9.72
CA ALA A 47 -6.33 6.55 -8.79
C ALA A 47 -6.86 6.56 -7.35
N ASP A 48 -7.58 7.60 -6.94
CA ASP A 48 -8.22 7.72 -5.62
C ASP A 48 -9.39 6.73 -5.46
N GLN A 49 -10.27 6.61 -6.45
CA GLN A 49 -11.38 5.63 -6.42
C GLN A 49 -10.88 4.19 -6.35
N LEU A 50 -9.87 3.85 -7.16
CA LEU A 50 -9.30 2.51 -7.15
C LEU A 50 -8.49 2.23 -5.87
N ALA A 51 -7.92 3.26 -5.24
CA ALA A 51 -7.29 3.11 -3.93
C ALA A 51 -8.34 2.76 -2.85
N GLU A 52 -9.52 3.39 -2.86
CA GLU A 52 -10.62 3.03 -1.94
C GLU A 52 -11.10 1.59 -2.16
N GLU A 53 -11.34 1.16 -3.40
CA GLU A 53 -11.80 -0.20 -3.73
C GLU A 53 -10.76 -1.29 -3.34
N VAL A 54 -9.47 -1.03 -3.58
CA VAL A 54 -8.40 -1.96 -3.18
C VAL A 54 -8.28 -2.05 -1.67
N MET A 55 -8.49 -0.94 -0.96
CA MET A 55 -8.45 -0.93 0.49
C MET A 55 -9.60 -1.68 1.13
N GLU A 56 -10.82 -1.49 0.63
CA GLU A 56 -11.98 -2.27 1.08
C GLU A 56 -11.80 -3.76 0.81
N SER A 57 -11.28 -4.13 -0.36
CA SER A 57 -11.07 -5.54 -0.70
C SER A 57 -9.95 -6.20 0.10
N TRP A 58 -8.84 -5.51 0.38
CA TRP A 58 -7.78 -6.04 1.25
C TRP A 58 -8.28 -6.27 2.67
N TRP A 59 -9.03 -5.31 3.20
CA TRP A 59 -9.67 -5.40 4.51
C TRP A 59 -10.66 -6.55 4.60
N THR A 60 -11.52 -6.72 3.59
CA THR A 60 -12.50 -7.81 3.51
C THR A 60 -11.82 -9.19 3.47
N VAL A 61 -10.71 -9.33 2.75
CA VAL A 61 -9.97 -10.59 2.66
C VAL A 61 -9.21 -10.90 3.97
N HIS A 62 -8.76 -9.89 4.70
CA HIS A 62 -7.96 -10.07 5.93
C HIS A 62 -8.75 -9.94 7.25
N GLN A 63 -10.02 -9.54 7.23
CA GLN A 63 -10.92 -9.59 8.39
C GLN A 63 -11.42 -11.01 8.74
N SER A 64 -11.21 -12.01 7.87
CA SER A 64 -11.71 -13.38 8.09
C SER A 64 -10.80 -14.29 8.93
N LYS A 65 -9.83 -13.71 9.66
CA LYS A 65 -8.98 -14.44 10.62
C LYS A 65 -9.04 -13.80 12.01
N ASP A 66 -10.19 -13.90 12.64
CA ASP A 66 -10.34 -13.93 14.10
C ASP A 66 -10.97 -15.28 14.50
#